data_AF-A0A946KRY4-F1
#
_entry.id   AF-A0A946KRY4-F1
#
_cell.length_a   1.000
_cell.length_b   1.000
_cell.length_c   1.000
_cell.angle_alpha   90.00
_cell.angle_beta   90.00
_cell.angle_gamma   90.00
#
_symmetry.space_group_name_H-M   'P 1'
#
loop_
_entity.id
_entity.type
_entity.pdbx_description
1 polymer ?
#
loop_
_entity_poly.entity_id
_entity_poly.type
_entity_poly.pdbx_seq_one_letter_code
_entity_poly.pdbx_strand_id
1 'polypeptide(L)'
;MADDNTIILDAYTIKNTDSILALADGIILTGGEDINPLQYNDTINLAVCGDINYERDTLERKLFDFAFINKVPLIGVCRGMQMMNVASGGTLYGDIPTEIGTTVIHRNNGEVNHKIVLTDTCSLIF
;
A
#
# COMPACT_ATOMS: atom_id res chain seq x y z
N MET A 1 1.54 -21.82 -7.84
CA MET A 1 3.02 -22.02 -7.76
C MET A 1 3.63 -20.87 -8.53
N ALA A 2 4.68 -20.24 -8.02
CA ALA A 2 5.32 -19.14 -8.74
C ALA A 2 5.85 -19.66 -10.08
N ASP A 3 5.66 -18.89 -11.15
CA ASP A 3 6.20 -19.19 -12.47
C ASP A 3 7.74 -19.27 -12.39
N ASP A 4 8.37 -20.07 -13.26
CA ASP A 4 9.83 -20.24 -13.29
C ASP A 4 10.58 -18.92 -13.58
N ASN A 5 9.87 -17.89 -14.04
CA ASN A 5 10.37 -16.54 -14.25
C ASN A 5 10.20 -15.60 -13.04
N THR A 6 9.69 -16.09 -11.91
CA THR A 6 9.46 -15.28 -10.71
C THR A 6 10.66 -15.34 -9.77
N ILE A 7 11.35 -14.22 -9.60
CA ILE A 7 12.40 -14.08 -8.59
C ILE A 7 11.81 -13.39 -7.36
N ILE A 8 11.80 -14.10 -6.23
CA ILE A 8 11.35 -13.56 -4.94
C ILE A 8 12.57 -13.05 -4.18
N LEU A 9 12.59 -11.75 -3.92
CA LEU A 9 13.60 -11.09 -3.12
C LEU A 9 12.96 -10.56 -1.85
N ASP A 10 13.62 -10.82 -0.72
CA ASP A 10 13.21 -10.23 0.55
C ASP A 10 13.76 -8.80 0.64
N ALA A 11 12.86 -7.83 0.50
CA ALA A 11 13.18 -6.41 0.52
C ALA A 11 13.85 -5.95 1.83
N TYR A 12 13.69 -6.68 2.94
CA TYR A 12 14.25 -6.33 4.25
C TYR A 12 15.72 -6.75 4.40
N THR A 13 16.20 -7.68 3.57
CA THR A 13 17.57 -8.23 3.69
C THR A 13 18.48 -7.88 2.52
N ILE A 14 17.91 -7.44 1.40
CA ILE A 14 18.69 -6.96 0.25
C ILE A 14 19.44 -5.66 0.58
N LYS A 15 20.69 -5.58 0.11
CA LYS A 15 21.56 -4.41 0.37
C LYS A 15 21.39 -3.28 -0.64
N ASN A 16 20.66 -3.50 -1.73
CA ASN A 16 20.58 -2.55 -2.85
C ASN A 16 19.19 -2.52 -3.49
N THR A 17 18.20 -2.09 -2.70
CA THR A 17 16.82 -1.92 -3.16
C THR A 17 16.72 -0.95 -4.35
N ASP A 18 17.56 0.09 -4.40
CA ASP A 18 17.48 1.12 -5.44
C ASP A 18 17.82 0.56 -6.83
N SER A 19 18.82 -0.31 -6.93
CA SER A 19 19.13 -0.99 -8.21
C SER A 19 18.04 -1.95 -8.65
N ILE A 20 17.28 -2.55 -7.72
CA ILE A 20 16.13 -3.39 -8.08
C ILE A 20 14.97 -2.52 -8.58
N LEU A 21 14.71 -1.39 -7.91
CA LEU A 21 13.66 -0.46 -8.33
C LEU A 21 13.95 0.17 -9.69
N ALA A 22 15.21 0.41 -10.01
CA ALA A 22 15.63 0.90 -11.33
C ALA A 22 15.32 -0.07 -12.48
N LEU A 23 15.02 -1.35 -12.19
CA LEU A 23 14.63 -2.36 -13.18
C LEU A 23 13.10 -2.50 -13.28
N ALA A 24 12.32 -1.82 -12.45
CA ALA A 24 10.88 -2.00 -12.38
C ALA A 24 10.16 -1.18 -13.46
N ASP A 25 9.41 -1.87 -14.34
CA ASP A 25 8.47 -1.23 -15.28
C ASP A 25 7.17 -0.77 -14.59
N GLY A 26 6.94 -1.20 -13.36
CA GLY A 26 5.78 -0.85 -12.56
C GLY A 26 5.91 -1.37 -11.13
N ILE A 27 5.20 -0.73 -10.20
CA ILE A 27 5.19 -1.08 -8.78
C ILE A 27 3.75 -1.34 -8.33
N ILE A 28 3.56 -2.42 -7.57
CA ILE A 28 2.26 -2.76 -6.97
C ILE A 28 2.42 -2.78 -5.44
N LEU A 29 1.70 -1.91 -4.75
CA LEU A 29 1.53 -1.95 -3.30
C LEU A 29 0.30 -2.77 -2.96
N THR A 30 0.48 -3.83 -2.19
CA THR A 30 -0.57 -4.82 -1.91
C THR A 30 -1.40 -4.46 -0.68
N GLY A 31 -2.46 -5.24 -0.42
CA GLY A 31 -3.21 -5.17 0.82
C GLY A 31 -2.39 -5.61 2.04
N GLY A 32 -2.92 -5.37 3.24
CA GLY A 32 -2.29 -5.77 4.48
C GLY A 32 -2.96 -5.17 5.70
N GLU A 33 -2.20 -5.13 6.78
CA GLU A 33 -2.51 -4.49 8.04
C GLU A 33 -2.58 -2.96 7.92
N ASP A 34 -2.97 -2.27 8.99
CA ASP A 34 -3.20 -0.83 8.95
C ASP A 34 -1.87 -0.07 8.83
N ILE A 35 -1.94 1.16 8.28
CA ILE A 35 -0.80 2.07 8.20
C ILE A 35 -0.65 2.75 9.55
N ASN A 36 0.58 2.83 10.07
CA ASN A 36 0.85 3.52 11.31
C ASN A 36 0.30 4.97 11.26
N PRO A 37 -0.63 5.35 12.18
CA PRO A 37 -1.21 6.70 12.23
C PRO A 37 -0.21 7.86 12.30
N LEU A 38 0.99 7.61 12.83
CA LEU A 38 2.07 8.59 12.86
C LEU A 38 2.57 9.00 11.46
N GLN A 39 2.35 8.17 10.43
CA GLN A 39 2.69 8.51 9.04
C GLN A 39 1.86 9.66 8.47
N TYR A 40 0.68 9.92 9.05
CA TYR A 40 -0.19 11.04 8.69
C TYR A 40 -0.51 11.95 9.89
N ASN A 41 0.39 11.98 10.88
CA ASN A 41 0.36 12.86 12.06
C ASN A 41 -0.90 12.74 12.93
N ASP A 42 -1.51 11.55 13.01
CA ASP A 42 -2.69 11.31 13.81
C ASP A 42 -2.36 10.49 15.05
N THR A 43 -2.32 11.13 16.22
CA THR A 43 -2.08 10.45 17.49
C THR A 43 -3.35 9.87 18.11
N ILE A 44 -4.53 10.29 17.64
CA ILE A 44 -5.82 9.80 18.13
C ILE A 44 -6.04 8.39 17.59
N ASN A 45 -5.75 8.18 16.31
CA ASN A 45 -5.94 6.90 15.65
C ASN A 45 -5.03 5.78 16.17
N LEU A 46 -3.98 6.10 16.93
CA LEU A 46 -3.17 5.08 17.64
C LEU A 46 -3.99 4.25 18.63
N ALA A 47 -5.12 4.76 19.12
CA ALA A 47 -5.98 4.06 20.06
C ALA A 47 -6.94 3.06 19.38
N VAL A 48 -7.15 3.18 18.06
CA VAL A 48 -8.17 2.41 17.32
C VAL A 48 -7.64 1.64 16.12
N CYS A 49 -6.42 1.94 15.65
CA CYS A 49 -5.81 1.17 14.57
C CYS A 49 -5.57 -0.29 15.00
N GLY A 50 -5.66 -1.20 14.04
CA GLY A 50 -5.30 -2.59 14.21
C GLY A 50 -3.78 -2.80 14.22
N ASP A 51 -3.37 -3.99 13.77
CA ASP A 51 -1.96 -4.31 13.63
C ASP A 51 -1.28 -3.36 12.63
N ILE A 52 -0.03 -3.01 12.93
CA ILE A 52 0.80 -2.11 12.11
C ILE A 52 2.17 -2.75 11.84
N ASN A 53 2.79 -2.40 10.72
CA ASN A 53 4.14 -2.82 10.38
C ASN A 53 5.02 -1.62 9.99
N TYR A 54 5.87 -1.19 10.92
CA TYR A 54 6.77 -0.04 10.74
C TYR A 54 7.76 -0.22 9.58
N GLU A 55 8.29 -1.44 9.40
CA GLU A 55 9.26 -1.72 8.35
C GLU A 55 8.60 -1.68 6.98
N ARG A 56 7.39 -2.21 6.86
CA ARG A 56 6.57 -2.13 5.66
C ARG A 56 6.15 -0.70 5.34
N ASP A 57 5.72 0.08 6.32
CA ASP A 57 5.37 1.49 6.12
C ASP A 57 6.55 2.27 5.55
N THR A 58 7.73 2.07 6.12
CA THR A 58 8.97 2.70 5.67
C THR A 58 9.33 2.28 4.25
N LEU A 59 9.23 0.98 3.95
CA LEU A 59 9.52 0.44 2.63
C LEU A 59 8.53 0.96 1.59
N GLU A 60 7.22 0.84 1.82
CA GLU A 60 6.21 1.28 0.86
C GLU A 60 6.24 2.79 0.63
N ARG A 61 6.59 3.59 1.64
CA ARG A 61 6.86 5.03 1.45
C ARG A 61 8.02 5.27 0.50
N LYS A 62 9.13 4.54 0.66
CA LYS A 62 10.28 4.61 -0.25
C LYS A 62 9.89 4.19 -1.69
N LEU A 63 9.08 3.14 -1.84
CA LEU A 63 8.57 2.68 -3.13
C LEU A 63 7.70 3.75 -3.80
N PHE A 64 6.80 4.39 -3.04
CA PHE A 64 5.96 5.48 -3.51
C PHE A 64 6.82 6.66 -3.98
N ASP A 65 7.75 7.12 -3.15
CA ASP A 65 8.60 8.27 -3.47
C ASP A 65 9.43 8.00 -4.74
N PHE A 66 9.99 6.79 -4.87
CA PHE A 66 10.70 6.37 -6.08
C PHE A 66 9.79 6.40 -7.31
N ALA A 67 8.61 5.78 -7.25
CA ALA A 67 7.67 5.74 -8.37
C ALA A 67 7.24 7.14 -8.79
N PHE A 68 6.89 7.98 -7.81
CA PHE A 68 6.41 9.34 -8.03
C PHE A 68 7.46 10.25 -8.69
N ILE A 69 8.71 10.15 -8.25
CA ILE A 69 9.85 10.91 -8.79
C ILE A 69 10.19 10.44 -10.20
N ASN A 70 10.27 9.12 -10.41
CA ASN A 70 10.74 8.53 -11.67
C ASN A 70 9.63 8.28 -12.70
N LYS A 71 8.36 8.58 -12.38
CA LYS A 71 7.20 8.33 -13.24
C LYS A 71 7.07 6.86 -13.62
N VAL A 72 7.33 5.98 -12.65
CA VAL A 72 7.10 4.55 -12.78
C VAL A 72 5.64 4.28 -12.41
N PRO A 73 4.86 3.58 -13.27
CA PRO A 73 3.46 3.27 -12.99
C PRO A 73 3.27 2.61 -11.62
N LEU A 74 2.38 3.18 -10.80
CA LEU A 74 2.12 2.72 -9.44
C LEU A 74 0.66 2.31 -9.23
N ILE A 75 0.45 1.09 -8.73
CA ILE A 75 -0.88 0.57 -8.37
C ILE A 75 -0.94 0.27 -6.87
N GLY A 76 -1.93 0.84 -6.18
CA GLY A 76 -2.22 0.55 -4.77
C GLY A 76 -3.51 -0.27 -4.63
N VAL A 77 -3.43 -1.39 -3.91
CA VAL A 77 -4.59 -2.26 -3.63
C VAL A 77 -4.89 -2.25 -2.15
N CYS A 78 -6.14 -1.90 -1.77
CA CYS A 78 -6.57 -1.82 -0.36
C CYS A 78 -5.62 -0.91 0.45
N ARG A 79 -4.84 -1.48 1.37
CA ARG A 79 -3.76 -0.79 2.10
C ARG A 79 -2.82 -0.02 1.18
N GLY A 80 -2.42 -0.60 0.04
CA GLY A 80 -1.52 0.08 -0.90
C GLY A 80 -2.08 1.40 -1.42
N MET A 81 -3.40 1.49 -1.66
CA MET A 81 -4.06 2.74 -2.03
C MET A 81 -4.07 3.75 -0.88
N GLN A 82 -4.29 3.28 0.35
CA GLN A 82 -4.22 4.11 1.55
C GLN A 82 -2.80 4.67 1.74
N MET A 83 -1.76 3.87 1.46
CA MET A 83 -0.37 4.30 1.53
C MET A 83 -0.06 5.38 0.51
N MET A 84 -0.55 5.24 -0.73
CA MET A 84 -0.42 6.29 -1.73
C MET A 84 -1.06 7.61 -1.27
N ASN A 85 -2.25 7.55 -0.65
CA ASN A 85 -2.92 8.72 -0.10
C ASN A 85 -2.09 9.38 1.03
N VAL A 86 -1.64 8.59 2.00
CA VAL A 86 -0.81 9.07 3.13
C VAL A 86 0.52 9.66 2.64
N ALA A 87 1.19 8.98 1.71
CA ALA A 87 2.44 9.47 1.13
C ALA A 87 2.27 10.78 0.35
N SER A 88 1.07 11.01 -0.22
CA SER A 88 0.69 12.27 -0.87
C SER A 88 0.25 13.37 0.12
N GLY A 89 0.28 13.12 1.43
CA GLY A 89 -0.11 14.08 2.46
C GLY A 89 -1.59 14.01 2.88
N GLY A 90 -2.32 12.98 2.46
CA GLY A 90 -3.68 12.71 2.92
C GLY A 90 -3.72 12.06 4.31
N THR A 91 -4.93 11.93 4.85
CA THR A 91 -5.22 11.27 6.13
C THR A 91 -6.12 10.05 5.94
N LEU A 92 -6.32 9.26 7.00
CA LEU A 92 -7.20 8.10 7.01
C LEU A 92 -8.15 8.16 8.21
N TYR A 93 -9.34 7.57 8.04
CA TYR A 93 -10.13 7.10 9.16
C TYR A 93 -9.45 5.86 9.74
N GLY A 94 -9.16 5.86 11.04
CA GLY A 94 -8.56 4.74 11.77
C GLY A 94 -9.57 3.63 12.04
N ASP A 95 -10.82 3.98 12.35
CA ASP A 95 -11.90 2.99 12.47
C ASP A 95 -13.26 3.60 12.05
N ILE A 96 -13.86 3.00 11.02
CA ILE A 96 -15.12 3.46 10.43
C ILE A 96 -16.27 3.46 11.46
N PRO A 97 -16.57 2.36 12.17
CA PRO A 97 -17.59 2.37 13.23
C PRO A 97 -17.39 3.47 14.28
N THR A 98 -16.16 3.66 14.75
CA THR A 98 -15.85 4.64 15.79
C THR A 98 -16.02 6.07 15.30
N GLU A 99 -15.59 6.37 14.06
CA GLU A 99 -15.55 7.74 13.56
C GLU A 99 -16.82 8.17 12.82
N ILE A 100 -17.51 7.25 12.15
CA ILE A 100 -18.69 7.57 11.33
C ILE A 100 -19.98 6.87 11.78
N GLY A 101 -19.95 6.12 12.90
CA GLY A 101 -21.15 5.53 13.50
C GLY A 101 -21.83 4.47 12.64
N THR A 102 -21.13 3.89 11.67
CA THR A 102 -21.68 2.88 10.74
C THR A 102 -21.10 1.50 11.04
N THR A 103 -21.95 0.50 11.23
CA THR A 103 -21.50 -0.89 11.31
C THR A 103 -21.25 -1.44 9.91
N VAL A 104 -19.98 -1.65 9.57
CA VAL A 104 -19.55 -2.26 8.31
C VAL A 104 -18.78 -3.54 8.64
N ILE A 105 -19.14 -4.66 8.01
CA ILE A 105 -18.33 -5.88 8.07
C ILE A 105 -17.16 -5.68 7.11
N HIS A 106 -16.04 -5.16 7.62
CA HIS A 106 -14.86 -4.81 6.82
C HIS A 106 -13.78 -5.90 6.80
N ARG A 107 -13.88 -6.90 7.68
CA ARG A 107 -13.00 -8.08 7.72
C ARG A 107 -13.85 -9.33 7.53
N ASN A 108 -13.62 -10.05 6.45
CA ASN A 108 -14.22 -11.35 6.20
C ASN A 108 -13.09 -12.40 6.24
N ASN A 109 -13.28 -13.49 6.99
CA ASN A 109 -12.27 -14.57 7.11
C ASN A 109 -12.24 -15.51 5.89
N GLY A 110 -12.81 -15.10 4.75
CA GLY A 110 -12.86 -15.86 3.50
C GLY A 110 -12.07 -15.19 2.38
N GLU A 111 -11.82 -15.91 1.30
CA GLU A 111 -11.21 -15.34 0.09
C GLU A 111 -12.13 -14.27 -0.52
N VAL A 112 -11.64 -13.04 -0.61
CA VAL A 112 -12.34 -11.94 -1.27
C VAL A 112 -11.68 -11.70 -2.62
N ASN A 113 -12.35 -12.11 -3.69
CA ASN A 113 -11.89 -11.90 -5.06
C ASN A 113 -12.56 -10.67 -5.66
N HIS A 114 -11.77 -9.76 -6.25
CA HIS A 114 -12.28 -8.62 -7.01
C HIS A 114 -11.85 -8.76 -8.47
N LYS A 115 -12.82 -8.79 -9.40
CA LYS A 115 -12.50 -8.87 -10.83
C LYS A 115 -12.00 -7.50 -11.30
N ILE A 116 -10.72 -7.42 -11.63
CA ILE A 116 -10.12 -6.24 -12.23
C ILE A 116 -10.27 -6.36 -13.75
N VAL A 117 -10.71 -5.28 -14.41
CA VAL A 117 -10.72 -5.16 -15.87
C VAL A 117 -9.76 -4.04 -16.23
N LEU A 118 -8.70 -4.38 -16.96
CA LEU A 118 -7.81 -3.40 -17.56
C LEU A 118 -8.47 -2.87 -18.84
N THR A 119 -8.57 -1.55 -18.96
CA THR A 119 -9.09 -0.89 -20.17
C THR A 119 -8.00 0.00 -20.74
N ASP A 120 -7.80 -0.01 -22.05
CA ASP A 120 -6.63 0.57 -22.75
C ASP A 120 -6.49 2.10 -22.70
N THR A 121 -7.22 2.81 -21.85
CA THR A 121 -7.15 4.26 -21.73
C THR A 121 -7.48 4.73 -20.32
N CYS A 122 -6.50 4.70 -19.41
CA CYS A 122 -6.56 5.53 -18.22
C CYS A 122 -5.28 6.33 -18.09
N SER A 123 -5.34 7.61 -18.46
CA SER A 123 -4.25 8.59 -18.31
C SER A 123 -4.00 9.02 -16.85
N LEU A 124 -4.61 8.32 -15.88
CA LEU A 124 -4.53 8.60 -14.45
C LEU A 124 -3.65 7.58 -13.69
N ILE A 125 -3.02 6.65 -14.40
CA ILE A 125 -1.93 5.85 -13.82
C ILE A 125 -0.69 6.74 -13.85
N PHE A 126 -0.41 7.38 -12.71
CA PHE A 126 0.89 8.00 -12.45
C PHE A 126 1.94 6.94 -12.13
#